data_AF-A0A8J9RSL2-F1
#
_entry.id   AF-A0A8J9RSL2-F1
#
_cell.length_a   1.000
_cell.length_b   1.000
_cell.length_c   1.000
_cell.angle_alpha   90.00
_cell.angle_beta   90.00
_cell.angle_gamma   90.00
#
_symmetry.space_group_name_H-M   'P 1'
#
loop_
_entity.id
_entity.type
_entity.pdbx_description
1 polymer ?
#
loop_
_entity_poly.entity_id
_entity_poly.type
_entity_poly.pdbx_seq_one_letter_code
_entity_poly.pdbx_strand_id
1 'polypeptide(L)'
;MVTYLQGEIGIRNKRHCIDIVKHLAELETPANDPEEADRRRRNKVTLCVEGNISAGKSSFLQKLLKTSVELRDIIEVVPEPVDKWQNIQDTNGGQPSNLLEAFYKNPERYAYTFQNYVFVTRLMQAKNSENCAAPLRLLERSVFSDRMVFVRAVHEAKWLSEMELSIYDSWFDPVVSQLQGLVPDGFIYLAAR
;
A
#
# COMPACT_ATOMS: atom_id res chain seq x y z
N MET A 1 -16.82 14.60 -0.04
CA MET A 1 -15.48 14.23 -0.56
C MET A 1 -14.84 13.12 0.27
N VAL A 2 -14.65 13.32 1.58
CA VAL A 2 -14.35 12.22 2.55
C VAL A 2 -15.43 11.12 2.50
N THR A 3 -16.70 11.50 2.29
CA THR A 3 -17.83 10.58 2.10
C THR A 3 -17.76 9.72 0.82
N TYR A 4 -17.12 10.18 -0.27
CA TYR A 4 -16.95 9.38 -1.49
C TYR A 4 -15.86 8.32 -1.26
N LEU A 5 -14.72 8.73 -0.70
CA LEU A 5 -13.62 7.82 -0.33
C LEU A 5 -13.99 6.82 0.76
N GLN A 6 -14.92 7.17 1.65
CA GLN A 6 -15.43 6.26 2.69
C GLN A 6 -16.62 5.40 2.22
N GLY A 7 -17.48 5.93 1.34
CA GLY A 7 -18.74 5.28 0.93
C GLY A 7 -18.65 4.46 -0.36
N GLU A 8 -17.90 4.94 -1.35
CA GLU A 8 -17.85 4.38 -2.71
C GLU A 8 -16.51 3.67 -3.00
N ILE A 9 -15.44 4.02 -2.28
CA ILE A 9 -14.08 3.55 -2.55
C ILE A 9 -13.66 2.52 -1.50
N GLY A 10 -13.21 1.35 -1.96
CA GLY A 10 -12.70 0.27 -1.10
C GLY A 10 -12.84 -1.10 -1.75
N ILE A 11 -12.17 -2.10 -1.17
CA ILE A 11 -12.20 -3.51 -1.63
C ILE A 11 -13.58 -4.18 -1.41
N ARG A 12 -14.57 -3.44 -0.89
CA ARG A 12 -15.98 -3.87 -0.88
C ARG A 12 -16.50 -4.11 -2.31
N ASN A 13 -15.97 -3.38 -3.29
CA ASN A 13 -16.24 -3.66 -4.69
C ASN A 13 -15.47 -4.92 -5.10
N LYS A 14 -16.17 -6.06 -5.24
CA LYS A 14 -15.58 -7.36 -5.64
C LYS A 14 -14.64 -7.24 -6.83
N ARG A 15 -14.89 -6.26 -7.72
CA ARG A 15 -14.09 -5.98 -8.90
C ARG A 15 -12.64 -5.57 -8.57
N HIS A 16 -12.43 -4.70 -7.57
CA HIS A 16 -11.09 -4.30 -7.15
C HIS A 16 -10.30 -5.46 -6.54
N CYS A 17 -10.97 -6.32 -5.76
CA CYS A 17 -10.33 -7.51 -5.20
C CYS A 17 -9.90 -8.49 -6.30
N ILE A 18 -10.76 -8.68 -7.31
CA ILE A 18 -10.48 -9.54 -8.47
C ILE A 18 -9.32 -8.96 -9.30
N ASP A 19 -9.30 -7.65 -9.53
CA ASP A 19 -8.24 -6.99 -10.30
C ASP A 19 -6.87 -7.16 -9.63
N ILE A 20 -6.80 -7.02 -8.30
CA ILE A 20 -5.57 -7.25 -7.52
C ILE A 20 -5.10 -8.70 -7.67
N VAL A 21 -6.01 -9.66 -7.47
CA VAL A 21 -5.67 -11.10 -7.56
C VAL A 21 -5.23 -11.47 -8.99
N LYS A 22 -5.91 -10.95 -10.01
CA LYS A 22 -5.58 -11.23 -11.41
C LYS A 22 -4.19 -10.71 -11.76
N HIS A 23 -3.86 -9.49 -11.36
CA HIS A 23 -2.56 -8.90 -11.63
C HIS A 23 -1.43 -9.62 -10.89
N LEU A 24 -1.65 -10.07 -9.64
CA LEU A 24 -0.68 -10.93 -8.96
C LEU A 24 -0.46 -12.25 -9.71
N ALA A 25 -1.52 -12.88 -10.21
CA ALA A 25 -1.39 -14.09 -11.02
C ALA A 25 -0.64 -13.86 -12.35
N GLU A 26 -0.73 -12.66 -12.93
CA GLU A 26 0.05 -12.26 -14.12
C GLU A 26 1.53 -12.01 -13.79
N LEU A 27 1.84 -11.59 -12.55
CA LEU A 27 3.22 -11.45 -12.04
C LEU A 27 3.83 -12.80 -11.63
N GLU A 28 3.03 -13.80 -11.29
CA GLU A 28 3.47 -15.17 -11.03
C GLU A 28 3.75 -15.94 -12.34
N THR A 29 4.89 -15.67 -12.99
CA THR A 29 5.44 -16.65 -13.93
C THR A 29 5.86 -17.92 -13.18
N PRO A 30 5.55 -19.14 -13.67
CA PRO A 30 5.92 -20.37 -12.99
C PRO A 30 7.45 -20.50 -12.93
N ALA A 31 7.99 -20.51 -11.72
CA ALA A 31 9.40 -20.74 -11.47
C ALA A 31 9.73 -22.20 -11.84
N ASN A 32 10.45 -22.39 -12.95
CA ASN A 32 11.06 -23.67 -13.32
C ASN A 32 12.40 -23.90 -12.60
N ASP A 33 12.79 -23.01 -11.68
CA ASP A 33 14.06 -23.09 -10.97
C ASP A 33 13.90 -23.52 -9.49
N PRO A 34 14.36 -24.72 -9.12
CA PRO A 34 14.31 -25.22 -7.74
C PRO A 34 15.14 -24.38 -6.74
N GLU A 35 16.15 -23.61 -7.17
CA GLU A 35 16.87 -22.69 -6.28
C GLU A 35 16.02 -21.48 -5.86
N GLU A 36 15.12 -21.03 -6.74
CA GLU A 36 14.23 -19.90 -6.47
C GLU A 36 13.07 -20.30 -5.54
N ALA A 37 12.58 -21.53 -5.67
CA ALA A 37 11.64 -22.14 -4.73
C ALA A 37 12.24 -22.32 -3.32
N ASP A 38 13.53 -22.67 -3.23
CA ASP A 38 14.23 -22.86 -1.97
C ASP A 38 14.65 -21.53 -1.31
N ARG A 39 14.87 -20.46 -2.10
CA ARG A 39 14.95 -19.07 -1.59
C ARG A 39 13.61 -18.58 -1.04
N ARG A 40 12.49 -18.83 -1.72
CA ARG A 40 11.15 -18.49 -1.20
C ARG A 40 10.84 -19.18 0.13
N ARG A 41 11.30 -20.42 0.33
CA ARG A 41 11.17 -21.16 1.60
C ARG A 41 12.00 -20.59 2.76
N ARG A 42 13.07 -19.83 2.46
CA ARG A 42 13.93 -19.15 3.45
C ARG A 42 13.59 -17.67 3.64
N ASN A 43 12.68 -17.12 2.85
CA ASN A 43 12.34 -15.70 2.85
C ASN A 43 11.20 -15.37 3.81
N LYS A 44 11.27 -14.15 4.35
CA LYS A 44 10.22 -13.51 5.15
C LYS A 44 8.88 -13.52 4.41
N VAL A 45 7.84 -14.04 5.06
CA VAL A 45 6.45 -13.98 4.56
C VAL A 45 5.93 -12.57 4.75
N THR A 46 5.38 -11.95 3.71
CA THR A 46 4.77 -10.62 3.74
C THR A 46 3.28 -10.70 3.48
N LEU A 47 2.45 -10.28 4.44
CA LEU A 47 1.02 -10.15 4.28
C LEU A 47 0.59 -8.68 4.36
N CYS A 48 -0.38 -8.30 3.55
CA CYS A 48 -0.96 -6.96 3.57
C CYS A 48 -2.35 -6.99 4.23
N VAL A 49 -2.53 -6.20 5.28
CA VAL A 49 -3.83 -5.99 5.92
C VAL A 49 -4.57 -4.90 5.17
N GLU A 50 -5.59 -5.33 4.43
CA GLU A 50 -6.42 -4.51 3.57
C GLU A 50 -7.78 -4.22 4.21
N GLY A 51 -8.41 -3.12 3.80
CA GLY A 51 -9.68 -2.70 4.39
C GLY A 51 -10.02 -1.27 4.05
N ASN A 52 -11.31 -0.93 4.11
CA ASN A 52 -11.75 0.44 3.86
C ASN A 52 -11.17 1.44 4.90
N ILE A 53 -11.22 2.73 4.59
CA ILE A 53 -10.93 3.79 5.56
C ILE A 53 -11.79 3.56 6.81
N SER A 54 -11.16 3.67 7.98
CA SER A 54 -11.81 3.42 9.28
C SER A 54 -12.29 1.99 9.54
N ALA A 55 -11.90 0.99 8.74
CA ALA A 55 -12.24 -0.43 9.00
C ALA A 55 -11.53 -1.05 10.22
N GLY A 56 -10.71 -0.29 10.95
CA GLY A 56 -9.99 -0.77 12.15
C GLY A 56 -8.66 -1.47 11.89
N LYS A 57 -8.03 -1.29 10.72
CA LYS A 57 -6.73 -1.89 10.35
C LYS A 57 -5.64 -1.60 11.38
N SER A 58 -5.38 -0.33 11.68
CA SER A 58 -4.34 0.04 12.65
C SER A 58 -4.66 -0.51 14.05
N SER A 59 -5.94 -0.52 14.44
CA SER A 59 -6.38 -1.13 15.71
C SER A 59 -6.14 -2.64 15.77
N PHE A 60 -6.44 -3.35 14.69
CA PHE A 60 -6.17 -4.78 14.54
C PHE A 60 -4.68 -5.09 14.68
N LEU A 61 -3.83 -4.39 13.92
CA LEU A 61 -2.37 -4.54 13.97
C LEU A 61 -1.79 -4.25 15.36
N GLN A 62 -2.25 -3.16 15.99
CA GLN A 62 -1.81 -2.82 17.36
C GLN A 62 -2.27 -3.85 18.39
N LYS A 63 -3.48 -4.40 18.27
CA LYS A 63 -3.98 -5.42 19.18
C LYS A 63 -3.19 -6.72 19.05
N LEU A 64 -2.81 -7.09 17.83
CA LEU A 64 -2.00 -8.27 17.52
C LEU A 64 -0.63 -8.20 18.19
N LEU A 65 0.05 -7.05 18.12
CA LEU A 65 1.33 -6.82 18.83
C LEU A 65 1.19 -6.83 20.35
N LYS A 66 0.09 -6.26 20.88
CA LYS A 66 -0.09 -6.10 22.33
C LYS A 66 -0.48 -7.40 23.02
N THR A 67 -1.32 -8.20 22.39
CA THR A 67 -2.02 -9.33 23.04
C THR A 67 -1.22 -10.61 23.00
N SER A 68 -0.36 -10.77 22.00
CA SER A 68 0.40 -12.01 21.80
C SER A 68 1.89 -11.73 21.97
N VAL A 69 2.39 -11.89 23.19
CA VAL A 69 3.81 -11.70 23.51
C VAL A 69 4.70 -12.61 22.66
N GLU A 70 4.25 -13.84 22.44
CA GLU A 70 4.90 -14.84 21.59
C GLU A 70 5.00 -14.42 20.12
N LEU A 71 4.10 -13.54 19.65
CA LEU A 71 4.10 -13.06 18.27
C LEU A 71 5.05 -11.88 18.04
N ARG A 72 5.57 -11.24 19.09
CA ARG A 72 6.41 -10.03 18.95
C ARG A 72 7.76 -10.29 18.31
N ASP A 73 8.33 -11.46 18.57
CA ASP A 73 9.63 -11.84 18.02
C ASP A 73 9.50 -12.42 16.61
N ILE A 74 8.27 -12.78 16.19
CA ILE A 74 8.01 -13.36 14.87
C ILE A 74 7.36 -12.40 13.87
N ILE A 75 6.73 -11.31 14.34
CA ILE A 75 5.98 -10.38 13.50
C ILE A 75 6.60 -8.99 13.51
N GLU A 76 6.98 -8.52 12.32
CA GLU A 76 7.19 -7.12 12.02
C GLU A 76 5.88 -6.50 11.53
N VAL A 77 5.42 -5.42 12.17
CA VAL A 77 4.31 -4.62 11.65
C VAL A 77 4.87 -3.34 11.03
N VAL A 78 4.46 -3.07 9.79
CA VAL A 78 4.77 -1.84 9.06
C VAL A 78 3.46 -1.07 8.85
N PRO A 79 3.18 -0.05 9.67
CA PRO A 79 1.95 0.73 9.57
C PRO A 79 1.96 1.64 8.35
N GLU A 80 0.78 2.14 7.96
CA GLU A 80 0.63 3.09 6.87
C GLU A 80 1.37 4.41 7.22
N PRO A 81 2.18 5.00 6.33
CA PRO A 81 3.06 6.12 6.65
C PRO A 81 2.33 7.47 6.67
N VAL A 82 1.15 7.53 7.29
CA VAL A 82 0.28 8.73 7.31
C VAL A 82 1.02 9.95 7.88
N ASP A 83 1.85 9.74 8.89
CA ASP A 83 2.68 10.79 9.49
C ASP A 83 3.61 11.46 8.46
N LYS A 84 4.21 10.67 7.55
CA LYS A 84 5.06 11.21 6.47
C LYS A 84 4.27 12.10 5.52
N TRP A 85 3.00 11.79 5.29
CA TRP A 85 2.11 12.56 4.41
C TRP A 85 1.64 13.87 5.02
N GLN A 86 1.65 13.94 6.36
CA GLN A 86 1.25 15.13 7.13
C GLN A 86 2.43 16.04 7.45
N ASN A 87 3.65 15.50 7.46
CA ASN A 87 4.86 16.18 7.92
C ASN A 87 5.98 16.15 6.86
N ILE A 88 5.73 16.76 5.69
CA ILE A 88 6.75 16.88 4.64
C ILE A 88 7.68 18.03 4.99
N GLN A 89 8.95 17.72 5.23
CA GLN A 89 9.97 18.71 5.56
C GLN A 89 10.21 19.66 4.38
N ASP A 90 10.25 20.95 4.66
CA ASP A 90 10.60 21.97 3.67
C ASP A 90 12.13 22.01 3.48
N THR A 91 12.57 22.01 2.22
CA THR A 91 14.01 21.94 1.90
C THR A 91 14.79 23.19 2.29
N ASN A 92 14.09 24.31 2.54
CA ASN A 92 14.67 25.59 2.96
C ASN A 92 14.49 25.84 4.47
N GLY A 93 14.10 24.82 5.24
CA GLY A 93 13.89 24.93 6.69
C GLY A 93 12.59 25.65 7.07
N GLY A 94 11.64 25.78 6.14
CA GLY A 94 10.31 26.27 6.41
C GLY A 94 9.47 25.32 7.28
N GLN A 95 8.22 25.71 7.54
CA GLN A 95 7.28 24.86 8.27
C GLN A 95 6.93 23.61 7.46
N PRO A 96 6.76 22.45 8.12
CA PRO A 96 6.41 21.21 7.43
C PRO A 96 5.04 21.33 6.74
N SER A 97 4.94 20.77 5.55
CA SER A 97 3.72 20.79 4.75
C SER A 97 2.90 19.52 4.94
N ASN A 98 1.58 19.69 5.08
CA ASN A 98 0.63 18.59 5.16
C ASN A 98 0.00 18.31 3.79
N LEU A 99 0.61 17.38 3.03
CA LEU A 99 0.14 17.04 1.69
C LEU A 99 -1.19 16.30 1.71
N LEU A 100 -1.44 15.49 2.75
CA LEU A 100 -2.73 14.82 2.92
C LEU A 100 -3.87 15.84 3.02
N GLU A 101 -3.68 16.89 3.82
CA GLU A 101 -4.63 17.98 3.96
C GLU A 101 -4.74 18.81 2.66
N ALA A 102 -3.63 19.10 2.00
CA ALA A 102 -3.62 19.81 0.72
C ALA A 102 -4.43 19.05 -0.35
N PHE A 103 -4.30 17.72 -0.41
CA PHE A 103 -5.11 16.85 -1.27
C PHE A 103 -6.60 16.95 -0.94
N TYR A 104 -6.98 16.90 0.33
CA TYR A 104 -8.40 17.04 0.69
C TYR A 104 -8.97 18.44 0.43
N LYS A 105 -8.14 19.48 0.43
CA LYS A 105 -8.55 20.87 0.13
C LYS A 105 -8.65 21.16 -1.37
N ASN A 106 -7.72 20.64 -2.17
CA ASN A 106 -7.70 20.84 -3.62
C ASN A 106 -7.27 19.54 -4.33
N PRO A 107 -8.20 18.59 -4.50
CA PRO A 107 -7.88 17.27 -5.00
C PRO A 107 -7.44 17.30 -6.46
N GLU A 108 -8.03 18.16 -7.29
CA GLU A 108 -7.65 18.30 -8.71
C GLU A 108 -6.18 18.71 -8.87
N ARG A 109 -5.67 19.57 -7.98
CA ARG A 109 -4.26 19.98 -8.03
C ARG A 109 -3.32 18.93 -7.45
N TYR A 110 -3.74 18.26 -6.38
CA TYR A 110 -2.83 17.46 -5.55
C TYR A 110 -3.03 15.95 -5.68
N ALA A 111 -4.03 15.45 -6.42
CA ALA A 111 -4.27 14.02 -6.58
C ALA A 111 -3.03 13.30 -7.11
N TYR A 112 -2.50 13.74 -8.27
CA TYR A 112 -1.31 13.12 -8.84
C TYR A 112 -0.11 13.19 -7.88
N THR A 113 0.16 14.35 -7.29
CA THR A 113 1.28 14.54 -6.35
C THR A 113 1.14 13.64 -5.12
N PHE A 114 -0.05 13.57 -4.53
CA PHE A 114 -0.33 12.77 -3.34
C PHE A 114 -0.21 11.28 -3.64
N GLN A 115 -0.82 10.78 -4.73
CA GLN A 115 -0.75 9.36 -5.07
C GLN A 115 0.69 8.89 -5.37
N ASN A 116 1.52 9.73 -6.01
CA ASN A 116 2.94 9.43 -6.20
C ASN A 116 3.70 9.41 -4.87
N TYR A 117 3.45 10.37 -3.98
CA TYR A 117 4.12 10.42 -2.67
C TYR A 117 3.73 9.23 -1.78
N VAL A 118 2.47 8.79 -1.83
CA VAL A 118 1.99 7.56 -1.17
C VAL A 118 2.81 6.36 -1.65
N PHE A 119 2.95 6.16 -2.97
CA PHE A 119 3.77 5.07 -3.51
C PHE A 119 5.23 5.14 -3.05
N VAL A 120 5.88 6.31 -3.17
CA VAL A 120 7.29 6.50 -2.78
C VAL A 120 7.50 6.21 -1.29
N THR A 121 6.61 6.68 -0.43
CA THR A 121 6.74 6.44 1.02
C THR A 121 6.58 4.95 1.37
N ARG A 122 5.70 4.21 0.69
CA ARG A 122 5.58 2.75 0.84
C ARG A 122 6.80 2.02 0.31
N LEU A 123 7.34 2.45 -0.83
CA LEU A 123 8.59 1.91 -1.37
C LEU A 123 9.74 2.03 -0.36
N MET A 124 9.89 3.20 0.24
CA MET A 124 10.91 3.42 1.27
C MET A 124 10.66 2.58 2.53
N GLN A 125 9.40 2.37 2.93
CA GLN A 125 9.08 1.47 4.04
C GLN A 125 9.41 0.02 3.75
N ALA A 126 9.05 -0.48 2.57
CA ALA A 126 9.36 -1.84 2.15
C ALA A 126 10.87 -2.08 2.21
N LYS A 127 11.67 -1.19 1.60
CA LYS A 127 13.14 -1.25 1.67
C LYS A 127 13.69 -1.21 3.10
N ASN A 128 13.17 -0.32 3.95
CA ASN A 128 13.65 -0.22 5.33
C ASN A 128 13.32 -1.48 6.16
N SER A 129 12.20 -2.14 5.85
CA SER A 129 11.76 -3.36 6.53
C SER A 129 12.45 -4.64 6.03
N GLU A 130 13.16 -4.61 4.89
CA GLU A 130 13.86 -5.78 4.31
C GLU A 130 14.86 -6.39 5.26
N ASN A 131 15.56 -5.57 6.04
CA ASN A 131 16.61 -6.03 6.97
C ASN A 131 16.08 -6.51 8.33
N CYS A 132 14.77 -6.48 8.57
CA CYS A 132 14.21 -6.95 9.83
C CYS A 132 14.18 -8.49 9.89
N ALA A 133 14.70 -9.07 10.97
CA ALA A 133 14.86 -10.52 11.15
C ALA A 133 13.54 -11.29 11.38
N ALA A 134 12.42 -10.59 11.60
CA ALA A 134 11.14 -11.24 11.84
C ALA A 134 10.72 -12.09 10.61
N PRO A 135 10.32 -13.36 10.78
CA PRO A 135 9.90 -14.22 9.69
C PRO A 135 8.58 -13.79 9.03
N LEU A 136 7.72 -13.05 9.72
CA LEU A 136 6.46 -12.54 9.19
C LEU A 136 6.44 -11.00 9.20
N ARG A 137 6.13 -10.39 8.06
CA ARG A 137 5.87 -8.97 7.92
C ARG A 137 4.40 -8.72 7.63
N LEU A 138 3.79 -7.83 8.39
CA LEU A 138 2.43 -7.35 8.18
C LEU A 138 2.47 -5.88 7.75
N LEU A 139 2.09 -5.60 6.50
CA LEU A 139 1.95 -4.25 5.98
C LEU A 139 0.51 -3.76 6.19
N GLU A 140 0.32 -2.51 6.64
CA GLU A 140 -0.98 -1.86 6.58
C GLU A 140 -1.22 -1.30 5.18
N ARG A 141 -2.06 -2.00 4.40
CA ARG A 141 -2.27 -1.84 2.95
C ARG A 141 -1.04 -2.13 2.09
N SER A 142 -1.29 -2.20 0.79
CA SER A 142 -0.29 -2.47 -0.26
C SER A 142 -0.26 -1.40 -1.35
N VAL A 143 0.83 -1.40 -2.13
CA VAL A 143 0.93 -0.60 -3.37
C VAL A 143 -0.16 -0.96 -4.39
N PHE A 144 -0.70 -2.18 -4.34
CA PHE A 144 -1.82 -2.60 -5.18
C PHE A 144 -3.11 -1.89 -4.78
N SER A 145 -3.37 -1.72 -3.48
CA SER A 145 -4.51 -0.94 -3.03
C SER A 145 -4.37 0.54 -3.41
N ASP A 146 -3.16 1.10 -3.38
CA ASP A 146 -2.91 2.47 -3.84
C ASP A 146 -3.30 2.60 -5.31
N ARG A 147 -2.75 1.75 -6.19
CA ARG A 147 -3.05 1.80 -7.64
C ARG A 147 -4.50 1.46 -7.98
N MET A 148 -4.98 0.30 -7.52
CA MET A 148 -6.22 -0.30 -8.02
C MET A 148 -7.46 0.22 -7.32
N VAL A 149 -7.31 0.81 -6.14
CA VAL A 149 -8.43 1.39 -5.39
C VAL A 149 -8.34 2.91 -5.40
N PHE A 150 -7.24 3.49 -4.88
CA PHE A 150 -7.19 4.94 -4.70
C PHE A 150 -6.92 5.71 -5.99
N VAL A 151 -5.90 5.33 -6.76
CA VAL A 151 -5.56 6.02 -8.02
C VAL A 151 -6.72 5.89 -9.02
N ARG A 152 -7.31 4.70 -9.14
CA ARG A 152 -8.51 4.50 -9.98
C ARG A 152 -9.66 5.39 -9.53
N ALA A 153 -9.93 5.45 -8.24
CA ALA A 153 -11.07 6.21 -7.79
C ALA A 153 -10.89 7.74 -7.86
N VAL A 154 -9.67 8.27 -7.73
CA VAL A 154 -9.41 9.70 -8.00
C VAL A 154 -9.48 10.04 -9.49
N HIS A 155 -9.17 9.08 -10.37
CA HIS A 155 -9.35 9.21 -11.82
C HIS A 155 -10.83 9.17 -12.20
N GLU A 156 -11.61 8.25 -11.64
CA GLU A 156 -13.07 8.19 -11.82
C GLU A 156 -13.74 9.49 -11.33
N ALA A 157 -13.25 10.07 -10.23
CA ALA A 157 -13.68 11.36 -9.72
C ALA A 157 -13.21 12.58 -10.55
N LYS A 158 -12.47 12.37 -11.64
CA LYS A 158 -11.92 13.42 -12.53
C LYS A 158 -10.91 14.36 -11.87
N TRP A 159 -10.29 13.95 -10.77
CA TRP A 159 -9.17 14.69 -10.15
C TRP A 159 -7.80 14.30 -10.71
N LEU A 160 -7.76 13.21 -11.47
CA LEU A 160 -6.58 12.74 -12.19
C LEU A 160 -6.92 12.68 -13.68
N SER A 161 -6.11 13.31 -14.52
CA SER A 161 -6.28 13.27 -15.97
C SER A 161 -5.89 11.91 -16.56
N GLU A 162 -6.35 11.62 -17.79
CA GLU A 162 -5.92 10.42 -18.54
C GLU A 162 -4.40 10.39 -18.76
N MET A 163 -3.78 11.57 -18.97
CA MET A 163 -2.34 11.69 -19.13
C MET A 163 -1.60 11.32 -17.84
N GLU A 164 -2.04 11.86 -16.69
CA GLU A 164 -1.45 11.54 -15.39
C GLU A 164 -1.64 10.08 -15.01
N LEU A 165 -2.80 9.49 -15.32
CA LEU A 165 -3.04 8.06 -15.14
C LEU A 165 -2.07 7.23 -16.00
N SER A 166 -1.91 7.59 -17.27
CA SER A 166 -0.99 6.90 -18.19
C SER A 166 0.45 6.99 -17.73
N ILE A 167 0.87 8.15 -17.22
CA ILE A 167 2.21 8.31 -16.63
C ILE A 167 2.35 7.41 -15.41
N TYR A 168 1.37 7.40 -14.49
CA TYR A 168 1.38 6.54 -13.31
C TYR A 168 1.55 5.06 -13.70
N ASP A 169 0.78 4.58 -14.67
CA ASP A 169 0.86 3.20 -15.17
C ASP A 169 2.20 2.87 -15.81
N SER A 170 2.77 3.81 -16.58
CA SER A 170 4.00 3.55 -17.33
C SER A 170 5.20 3.15 -16.46
N TRP A 171 5.23 3.60 -15.20
CA TRP A 171 6.30 3.26 -14.26
C TRP A 171 5.86 2.26 -13.18
N PHE A 172 4.57 2.13 -12.87
CA PHE A 172 4.11 1.26 -11.78
C PHE A 172 4.48 -0.21 -12.00
N ASP A 173 4.08 -0.80 -13.13
CA ASP A 173 4.35 -2.22 -13.41
C ASP A 173 5.85 -2.53 -13.48
N PRO A 174 6.68 -1.75 -14.21
CA PRO A 174 8.12 -1.99 -14.23
C PRO A 174 8.77 -1.91 -12.84
N VAL A 175 8.39 -0.91 -12.02
CA VAL A 175 8.99 -0.73 -10.69
C VAL A 175 8.57 -1.85 -9.73
N VAL A 176 7.28 -2.24 -9.73
CA VAL A 176 6.79 -3.32 -8.87
C VAL A 176 7.42 -4.66 -9.26
N SER A 177 7.55 -4.94 -10.57
CA SER A 177 8.17 -6.19 -11.05
C SER A 177 9.63 -6.36 -10.63
N GLN A 178 10.38 -5.26 -10.47
CA GLN A 178 11.79 -5.30 -10.04
C GLN A 178 11.97 -5.38 -8.52
N LEU A 179 10.91 -5.13 -7.75
CA LEU A 179 10.99 -4.98 -6.30
C LEU A 179 10.11 -6.00 -5.60
N GLN A 180 10.65 -7.22 -5.43
CA GLN A 180 9.95 -8.33 -4.78
C GLN A 180 9.44 -7.99 -3.37
N GLY A 181 10.12 -7.09 -2.64
CA GLY A 181 9.70 -6.63 -1.31
C GLY A 181 8.37 -5.84 -1.28
N LEU A 182 7.86 -5.42 -2.43
CA LEU A 182 6.55 -4.76 -2.56
C LEU A 182 5.39 -5.72 -2.85
N VAL A 183 5.69 -6.92 -3.36
CA VAL A 183 4.69 -7.92 -3.71
C VAL A 183 4.45 -8.80 -2.48
N PRO A 184 3.25 -8.76 -1.85
CA PRO A 184 2.97 -9.59 -0.71
C PRO A 184 2.68 -11.03 -1.13
N ASP A 185 2.94 -11.98 -0.23
CA ASP A 185 2.56 -13.39 -0.37
C ASP A 185 1.04 -13.60 -0.16
N GLY A 186 0.35 -12.62 0.43
CA GLY A 186 -1.08 -12.69 0.62
C GLY A 186 -1.72 -11.43 1.21
N PHE A 187 -3.06 -11.43 1.22
CA PHE A 187 -3.85 -10.34 1.78
C PHE A 187 -4.75 -10.83 2.90
N ILE A 188 -4.88 -10.00 3.94
CA ILE A 188 -5.86 -10.15 5.01
C ILE A 188 -6.87 -9.02 4.85
N TYR A 189 -8.08 -9.32 4.43
CA TYR A 189 -9.11 -8.31 4.24
C TYR A 189 -10.00 -8.13 5.49
N LEU A 190 -9.93 -6.95 6.11
CA LEU A 190 -10.81 -6.55 7.20
C LEU A 190 -12.11 -5.96 6.64
N ALA A 191 -13.12 -6.81 6.57
CA ALA A 191 -14.47 -6.43 6.20
C ALA A 191 -15.23 -5.83 7.41
N ALA A 192 -15.34 -4.51 7.46
CA ALA A 192 -16.30 -3.82 8.35
C ALA A 192 -17.65 -3.68 7.61
N ARG A 193 -18.77 -3.64 8.35
CA ARG A 193 -20.12 -3.35 7.83
C ARG A 193 -20.48 -1.89 8.04
#